data_AF-A0A085Z7T2-F1
#
_entry.id   AF-A0A085Z7T2-F1
#
_cell.length_a   1.000
_cell.length_b   1.000
_cell.length_c   1.000
_cell.angle_alpha   90.00
_cell.angle_beta   90.00
_cell.angle_gamma   90.00
#
_symmetry.space_group_name_H-M   'P 1'
#
loop_
_entity.id
_entity.type
_entity.pdbx_description
1 polymer ?
#
loop_
_entity_poly.entity_id
_entity_poly.type
_entity_poly.pdbx_seq_one_letter_code
_entity_poly.pdbx_strand_id
1 'polypeptide(L)'
;MKKLFISTVLLIGLSATAYAQQRPPAPPHPSKTQLYNSKLSELNKRYNAEKKMILNHPVATKKMKQDQLRALNERYQNEKRLLRTAK
;
A
#
# COMPACT_ATOMS: atom_id res chain seq x y z
N MET A 1 -19.81 55.27 -14.71
CA MET A 1 -20.19 54.19 -13.75
C MET A 1 -20.34 52.78 -14.37
N LYS A 2 -20.22 52.59 -15.71
CA LYS A 2 -20.38 51.27 -16.34
C LYS A 2 -19.23 50.27 -16.07
N LYS A 3 -18.01 50.78 -15.80
CA LYS A 3 -16.80 49.95 -15.57
C LYS A 3 -16.85 49.17 -14.25
N LEU A 4 -17.49 49.73 -13.22
CA LEU A 4 -17.63 49.06 -11.92
C LEU A 4 -18.56 47.86 -12.02
N PHE A 5 -19.65 47.98 -12.78
CA PHE A 5 -20.61 46.90 -13.01
C PHE A 5 -19.99 45.70 -13.72
N ILE A 6 -19.14 45.96 -14.72
CA ILE A 6 -18.41 44.90 -15.43
C ILE A 6 -17.44 44.19 -14.48
N SER A 7 -16.75 44.93 -13.61
CA SER A 7 -15.84 44.34 -12.63
C SER A 7 -16.56 43.49 -11.59
N THR A 8 -17.73 43.89 -11.10
CA THR A 8 -18.51 43.09 -10.15
C THR A 8 -19.07 41.82 -10.79
N VAL A 9 -19.59 41.89 -12.02
CA VAL A 9 -20.08 40.71 -12.73
C VAL A 9 -18.93 39.73 -13.01
N LEU A 10 -17.74 40.23 -13.34
CA LEU A 10 -16.56 39.40 -13.59
C LEU A 10 -16.01 38.77 -12.30
N LEU A 11 -16.01 39.51 -11.18
CA LEU A 11 -15.62 38.96 -9.87
C LEU A 11 -16.59 37.87 -9.38
N ILE A 12 -17.91 38.13 -9.51
CA ILE A 12 -18.95 37.18 -9.11
C ILE A 12 -18.91 35.95 -10.02
N GLY A 13 -18.78 36.14 -11.33
CA GLY A 13 -18.64 35.06 -12.31
C GLY A 13 -17.43 34.16 -12.08
N LEU A 14 -16.24 34.73 -11.79
CA LEU A 14 -15.05 33.95 -11.46
C LEU A 14 -15.18 33.22 -10.12
N SER A 15 -15.76 33.86 -9.10
CA SER A 15 -15.92 33.24 -7.77
C SER A 15 -16.82 31.99 -7.82
N ALA A 16 -17.88 32.00 -8.64
CA ALA A 16 -18.79 30.87 -8.79
C ALA A 16 -18.10 29.64 -9.41
N THR A 17 -17.13 29.84 -10.31
CA THR A 17 -16.41 28.72 -10.96
C THR A 17 -15.42 28.01 -10.04
N ALA A 18 -14.82 28.71 -9.07
CA ALA A 18 -13.87 28.12 -8.13
C ALA A 18 -14.56 27.25 -7.06
N TYR A 19 -15.75 27.64 -6.59
CA TYR A 19 -16.55 26.84 -5.67
C TYR A 19 -17.30 25.69 -6.37
N ALA A 20 -17.55 25.81 -7.67
CA ALA A 20 -18.18 24.75 -8.49
C ALA A 20 -17.19 23.69 -9.02
N GLN A 21 -15.88 23.92 -8.90
CA GLN A 21 -14.88 22.87 -9.08
C GLN A 21 -14.97 21.90 -7.89
N GLN A 22 -15.94 20.97 -7.96
CA GLN A 22 -15.96 19.79 -7.11
C GLN A 22 -14.59 19.12 -7.24
N ARG A 23 -13.84 19.12 -6.13
CA ARG A 23 -12.61 18.34 -6.01
C ARG A 23 -13.01 16.89 -6.36
N PRO A 24 -12.36 16.24 -7.35
CA PRO A 24 -12.69 14.86 -7.66
C PRO A 24 -12.66 14.07 -6.35
N PRO A 25 -13.66 13.20 -6.11
CA PRO A 25 -13.73 12.46 -4.86
C PRO A 25 -12.38 11.77 -4.65
N ALA A 26 -11.83 11.90 -3.43
CA ALA A 26 -10.55 11.28 -3.11
C ALA A 26 -10.60 9.81 -3.54
N PRO A 27 -9.54 9.30 -4.20
CA PRO A 27 -9.55 7.92 -4.67
C PRO A 27 -9.91 7.00 -3.51
N PRO A 28 -10.72 5.96 -3.73
CA PRO A 28 -11.18 5.09 -2.65
C PRO A 28 -9.96 4.49 -1.96
N HIS A 29 -9.65 4.99 -0.77
CA HIS A 29 -8.56 4.46 0.03
C HIS A 29 -8.92 3.03 0.43
N PRO A 30 -7.99 2.08 0.29
CA PRO A 30 -8.26 0.70 0.63
C PRO A 30 -8.65 0.59 2.10
N SER A 31 -9.65 -0.25 2.38
CA SER A 31 -10.06 -0.49 3.76
C SER A 31 -8.91 -1.13 4.57
N LYS A 32 -8.91 -0.97 5.90
CA LYS A 32 -7.91 -1.62 6.78
C LYS A 32 -7.80 -3.13 6.51
N THR A 33 -8.93 -3.79 6.23
CA THR A 33 -8.99 -5.21 5.88
C THR A 33 -8.36 -5.52 4.52
N GLN A 34 -8.61 -4.69 3.49
CA GLN A 34 -7.97 -4.82 2.18
C GLN A 34 -6.46 -4.62 2.28
N LEU A 35 -6.00 -3.64 3.04
CA LEU A 35 -4.58 -3.40 3.31
C LEU A 35 -3.94 -4.62 4.00
N TYR A 36 -4.54 -5.11 5.08
CA TYR A 36 -4.07 -6.32 5.77
C TYR A 36 -3.97 -7.52 4.82
N ASN A 37 -5.02 -7.78 4.02
CA ASN A 37 -5.04 -8.90 3.08
C ASN A 37 -3.97 -8.76 1.99
N SER A 38 -3.79 -7.55 1.46
CA SER A 38 -2.75 -7.27 0.46
C SER A 38 -1.35 -7.54 1.02
N LYS A 39 -1.07 -7.07 2.24
CA LYS A 39 0.21 -7.28 2.93
C LYS A 39 0.45 -8.74 3.29
N LEU A 40 -0.59 -9.45 3.74
CA LEU A 40 -0.50 -10.88 4.01
C LEU A 40 -0.21 -11.68 2.73
N SER A 41 -0.84 -11.32 1.61
CA SER A 41 -0.59 -11.95 0.31
C SER A 41 0.85 -11.71 -0.15
N GLU A 42 1.34 -10.47 -0.04
CA GLU A 42 2.72 -10.11 -0.35
C GLU A 42 3.73 -10.88 0.51
N LEU A 43 3.48 -10.96 1.82
CA LEU A 43 4.30 -11.72 2.77
C LEU A 43 4.40 -13.21 2.39
N ASN A 44 3.27 -13.83 2.05
CA ASN A 44 3.23 -15.23 1.63
C ASN A 44 4.00 -15.45 0.32
N LYS A 45 3.90 -14.52 -0.64
CA LYS A 45 4.65 -14.60 -1.91
C LYS A 45 6.16 -14.56 -1.65
N ARG A 46 6.63 -13.61 -0.84
CA ARG A 46 8.05 -13.48 -0.46
C ARG A 46 8.55 -14.74 0.24
N TYR A 47 7.82 -15.25 1.23
CA TYR A 47 8.15 -16.49 1.92
C TYR A 47 8.30 -17.68 0.95
N ASN A 48 7.36 -17.85 0.03
CA ASN A 48 7.41 -18.95 -0.93
C ASN A 48 8.57 -18.81 -1.92
N ALA A 49 8.88 -17.58 -2.36
CA ALA A 49 10.02 -17.30 -3.23
C ALA A 49 11.34 -17.64 -2.52
N GLU A 50 11.55 -17.12 -1.30
CA GLU A 50 12.75 -17.38 -0.50
C GLU A 50 12.91 -18.87 -0.17
N LYS A 51 11.81 -19.54 0.22
CA LYS A 51 11.82 -20.99 0.47
C LYS A 51 12.30 -21.78 -0.76
N LYS A 52 11.80 -21.44 -1.95
CA LYS A 52 12.24 -22.07 -3.21
C LYS A 52 13.72 -21.82 -3.48
N MET A 53 14.20 -20.59 -3.27
CA MET A 53 15.62 -20.25 -3.45
C MET A 53 16.53 -21.05 -2.52
N ILE A 54 16.16 -21.20 -1.24
CA ILE A 54 16.92 -21.98 -0.26
C ILE A 54 16.99 -23.46 -0.67
N LEU A 55 15.84 -24.03 -1.06
CA LEU A 55 15.77 -25.44 -1.45
C LEU A 55 16.58 -25.73 -2.72
N ASN A 56 16.49 -24.84 -3.71
CA ASN A 56 17.17 -24.97 -5.00
C ASN A 56 18.63 -24.49 -4.97
N HIS A 57 19.16 -24.10 -3.80
CA HIS A 57 20.52 -23.57 -3.71
C HIS A 57 21.56 -24.62 -4.13
N PRO A 58 22.42 -24.33 -5.13
CA PRO A 58 23.26 -25.35 -5.79
C PRO A 58 24.43 -25.82 -4.93
N VAL A 59 24.99 -24.94 -4.08
CA VAL A 59 26.20 -25.22 -3.29
C VAL A 59 25.96 -25.29 -1.78
N ALA A 60 24.71 -25.14 -1.32
CA ALA A 60 24.43 -25.15 0.12
C ALA A 60 24.27 -26.60 0.62
N THR A 61 24.92 -26.90 1.74
CA THR A 61 24.74 -28.20 2.41
C THR A 61 23.33 -28.34 2.98
N LYS A 62 22.91 -29.59 3.24
CA LYS A 62 21.60 -29.86 3.85
C LYS A 62 21.39 -29.11 5.17
N LYS A 63 22.42 -29.07 6.02
CA LYS A 63 22.39 -28.37 7.31
C LYS A 63 22.18 -26.86 7.11
N MET A 64 22.93 -26.24 6.20
CA MET A 64 22.77 -24.82 5.88
C MET A 64 21.36 -24.49 5.38
N LYS A 65 20.81 -25.31 4.47
CA LYS A 65 19.43 -25.14 3.98
C LYS A 65 18.42 -25.22 5.13
N GLN A 66 18.62 -26.17 6.05
CA GLN A 66 17.73 -26.36 7.19
C GLN A 66 17.79 -25.17 8.16
N ASP A 67 18.98 -24.65 8.44
CA ASP A 67 19.17 -23.46 9.28
C ASP A 67 18.54 -22.22 8.63
N GLN A 68 18.72 -22.04 7.31
CA GLN A 68 18.09 -20.96 6.56
C GLN A 68 16.56 -21.07 6.54
N LEU A 69 16.00 -22.28 6.39
CA LEU A 69 14.56 -22.51 6.45
C LEU A 69 14.00 -22.21 7.84
N ARG A 70 14.74 -22.54 8.90
CA ARG A 70 14.35 -22.21 10.28
C ARG A 70 14.31 -20.69 10.48
N ALA A 71 15.37 -19.99 10.10
CA ALA A 71 15.42 -18.53 10.18
C ALA A 71 14.31 -17.86 9.36
N LEU A 72 14.04 -18.36 8.15
CA LEU A 72 12.93 -17.89 7.30
C LEU A 72 11.57 -18.09 7.97
N ASN A 73 11.33 -19.26 8.57
CA ASN A 73 10.08 -19.54 9.28
C ASN A 73 9.90 -18.64 10.50
N GLU A 74 10.95 -18.42 11.29
CA GLU A 74 10.91 -17.53 12.46
C GLU A 74 10.55 -16.09 12.05
N ARG A 75 11.22 -15.56 11.01
CA ARG A 75 10.89 -14.24 10.45
C ARG A 75 9.45 -14.17 9.94
N TYR A 76 9.00 -15.14 9.17
CA TYR A 76 7.63 -15.19 8.65
C TYR A 76 6.58 -15.19 9.76
N GLN A 77 6.79 -15.97 10.83
CA GLN A 77 5.86 -15.99 11.96
C GLN A 77 5.84 -14.67 12.72
N ASN A 78 6.99 -14.03 12.91
CA ASN A 78 7.07 -12.73 13.54
C ASN A 78 6.33 -11.66 12.73
N GLU A 79 6.60 -11.57 11.42
CA GLU A 79 5.92 -10.62 10.52
C GLU A 79 4.41 -10.88 10.48
N LYS A 80 3.98 -12.15 10.44
CA LYS A 80 2.57 -12.52 10.47
C LYS A 80 1.88 -12.13 11.79
N ARG A 81 2.58 -12.25 12.93
CA ARG A 81 2.07 -11.79 14.23
C ARG A 81 1.94 -10.28 14.26
N LEU A 82 2.93 -9.54 13.76
CA LEU A 82 2.88 -8.08 13.67
C LEU A 82 1.75 -7.58 12.76
N LEU A 83 1.51 -8.24 11.62
CA LEU A 83 0.37 -7.93 10.76
C LEU A 83 -0.97 -8.20 11.46
N ARG A 84 -1.06 -9.26 12.28
CA ARG A 84 -2.27 -9.57 13.05
C ARG A 84 -2.54 -8.54 14.14
N THR A 85 -1.51 -8.00 14.79
CA THR A 85 -1.69 -6.91 15.78
C THR A 85 -2.07 -5.59 15.13
N ALA A 86 -1.74 -5.39 13.85
CA ALA A 86 -2.08 -4.20 13.08
C ALA A 86 -3.43 -4.28 12.33
N LYS A 87 -4.11 -5.43 12.41
CA LYS A 87 -5.42 -5.68 11.78
C LYS A 87 -6.54 -5.00 12.57
#